data_AF-F5LJB7-F1
#
_entry.id   AF-F5LJB7-F1
#
_cell.length_a   1.000
_cell.length_b   1.000
_cell.length_c   1.000
_cell.angle_alpha   90.00
_cell.angle_beta   90.00
_cell.angle_gamma   90.00
#
_symmetry.space_group_name_H-M   'P 1'
#
loop_
_entity.id
_entity.type
_entity.pdbx_description
1 polymer ?
#
loop_
_entity_poly.entity_id
_entity_poly.type
_entity_poly.pdbx_seq_one_letter_code
_entity_poly.pdbx_strand_id
1 'polypeptide(L)'
;MLRDRSELESNLTNAIERIKYKRKNVEEVNKTLSEYDIPSGFFNEIIKKESLLGEIDTAVLCLISIAVFKIYGSDEVRAENYFTEGEISEARKYTGKEKDDVNLPISINSVLQIDHENFVTTIKISEPVKWYHNKIIVYDFETQRSAKYKKGRDGVVPVPDVNLQSVKDIAEHMLNETYLPDMITLNVYSEDFDPITYNPKSKVLTIKEGAIVS
;
A
#
# COMPACT_ATOMS: atom_id res chain seq x y z
N MET A 1 -8.48 1.91 14.28
CA MET A 1 -8.14 2.61 15.53
C MET A 1 -9.07 2.13 16.64
N LEU A 2 -8.58 2.12 17.88
CA LEU A 2 -9.31 1.73 19.11
C LEU A 2 -9.98 2.91 19.81
N ARG A 3 -9.47 4.12 19.59
CA ARG A 3 -9.95 5.40 20.14
C ARG A 3 -10.04 6.45 19.05
N ASP A 4 -10.62 7.60 19.38
CA ASP A 4 -10.83 8.69 18.43
C ASP A 4 -9.49 9.24 17.92
N ARG A 5 -9.42 9.49 16.61
CA ARG A 5 -8.24 10.03 15.96
C ARG A 5 -7.96 11.47 16.37
N SER A 6 -9.00 12.29 16.49
CA SER A 6 -8.92 13.70 16.89
C SER A 6 -8.39 13.84 18.32
N GLU A 7 -8.71 12.87 19.19
CA GLU A 7 -8.16 12.79 20.55
C GLU A 7 -6.64 12.58 20.52
N LEU A 8 -6.17 11.63 19.70
CA LEU A 8 -4.73 11.38 19.53
C LEU A 8 -4.01 12.59 18.93
N GLU A 9 -4.60 13.23 17.91
CA GLU A 9 -4.04 14.44 17.28
C GLU A 9 -3.88 15.57 18.31
N SER A 10 -4.91 15.82 19.14
CA SER A 10 -4.84 16.82 20.20
C SER A 10 -3.76 16.49 21.24
N ASN A 11 -3.67 15.24 21.68
CA ASN A 11 -2.67 14.78 22.63
C ASN A 11 -1.25 14.87 22.04
N LEU A 12 -1.08 14.55 20.77
CA LEU A 12 0.19 14.68 20.05
C LEU A 12 0.60 16.14 19.92
N THR A 13 -0.30 17.05 19.56
CA THR A 13 0.00 18.49 19.52
C THR A 13 0.52 18.97 20.88
N ASN A 14 -0.16 18.61 21.97
CA ASN A 14 0.27 18.95 23.33
C ASN A 14 1.64 18.36 23.69
N ALA A 15 1.91 17.12 23.30
CA ALA A 15 3.20 16.47 23.54
C ALA A 15 4.33 17.11 22.72
N ILE A 16 4.07 17.43 21.45
CA ILE A 16 5.02 18.07 20.53
C ILE A 16 5.41 19.45 21.06
N GLU A 17 4.45 20.25 21.54
CA GLU A 17 4.72 21.56 22.17
C GLU A 17 5.72 21.46 23.33
N ARG A 18 5.66 20.38 24.11
CA ARG A 18 6.55 20.18 25.27
C ARG A 18 7.95 19.72 24.90
N ILE A 19 8.12 19.07 23.74
CA ILE A 19 9.41 18.50 23.32
C ILE A 19 10.13 19.31 22.24
N LYS A 20 9.43 20.16 21.47
CA LYS A 20 9.96 20.84 20.27
C LYS A 20 11.15 21.78 20.52
N TYR A 21 11.28 22.33 21.72
CA TYR A 21 12.33 23.31 22.05
C TYR A 21 13.71 22.68 22.26
N LYS A 22 13.78 21.35 22.50
CA LYS A 22 15.04 20.64 22.66
C LYS A 22 15.46 20.03 21.32
N ARG A 23 16.50 20.59 20.71
CA ARG A 23 17.07 20.09 19.44
C ARG A 23 17.31 18.58 19.45
N LYS A 24 17.87 18.05 20.54
CA LYS A 24 18.11 16.60 20.72
C LYS A 24 16.83 15.77 20.62
N ASN A 25 15.71 16.29 21.13
CA ASN A 25 14.42 15.59 21.05
C ASN A 25 13.93 15.55 19.62
N VAL A 26 13.99 16.67 18.90
CA VAL A 26 13.59 16.78 17.50
C VAL A 26 14.44 15.86 16.61
N GLU A 27 15.74 15.80 16.86
CA GLU A 27 16.66 14.89 16.15
C GLU A 27 16.32 13.41 16.42
N GLU A 28 16.01 13.05 17.66
CA GLU A 28 15.67 11.67 18.03
C GLU A 28 14.32 11.22 17.43
N VAL A 29 13.31 12.11 17.35
CA VAL A 29 12.06 11.82 16.64
C VAL A 29 12.32 11.59 15.16
N ASN A 30 13.03 12.51 14.49
CA ASN A 30 13.35 12.36 13.07
C ASN A 30 14.17 11.10 12.80
N LYS A 31 15.10 10.73 13.70
CA LYS A 31 15.86 9.49 13.61
C LYS A 31 14.94 8.27 13.70
N THR A 32 14.03 8.24 14.66
CA THR A 32 13.05 7.15 14.78
C THR A 32 12.16 7.05 13.53
N LEU A 33 11.71 8.17 12.98
CA LEU A 33 10.90 8.19 11.76
C LEU A 33 11.68 7.73 10.53
N SER A 34 12.98 8.04 10.45
CA SER A 34 13.84 7.60 9.35
C SER A 34 14.04 6.08 9.28
N GLU A 35 13.85 5.36 10.40
CA GLU A 35 13.83 3.88 10.42
C GLU A 35 12.66 3.30 9.60
N TYR A 36 11.65 4.13 9.28
CA TYR A 36 10.45 3.78 8.50
C TYR A 36 10.39 4.56 7.18
N ASP A 37 11.55 4.92 6.61
CA ASP A 37 11.68 5.67 5.35
C ASP A 37 10.96 7.03 5.33
N ILE A 38 10.61 7.60 6.49
CA ILE A 38 10.05 8.95 6.56
C ILE A 38 11.20 9.97 6.49
N PRO A 39 11.14 10.98 5.60
CA PRO A 39 12.23 11.92 5.41
C PRO A 39 12.70 12.62 6.69
N SER A 40 14.02 12.66 6.88
CA SER A 40 14.65 13.46 7.93
C SER A 40 14.34 14.94 7.70
N GLY A 41 13.44 15.52 8.49
CA GLY A 41 12.88 16.84 8.21
C GLY A 41 11.37 16.90 8.41
N PHE A 42 10.66 15.79 8.17
CA PHE A 42 9.20 15.71 8.23
C PHE A 42 8.62 16.15 9.58
N PHE A 43 9.25 15.75 10.69
CA PHE A 43 8.80 16.19 12.01
C PHE A 43 8.95 17.70 12.22
N ASN A 44 9.92 18.35 11.56
CA ASN A 44 10.05 19.81 11.62
C ASN A 44 8.91 20.52 10.86
N GLU A 45 8.33 19.87 9.85
CA GLU A 45 7.16 20.40 9.13
C GLU A 45 5.91 20.32 10.00
N ILE A 46 5.73 19.22 10.73
CA ILE A 46 4.66 19.06 11.72
C ILE A 46 4.77 20.15 12.81
N ILE A 47 5.97 20.40 13.34
CA ILE A 47 6.19 21.46 14.34
C ILE A 47 5.81 22.85 13.79
N LYS A 48 6.00 23.08 12.49
CA LYS A 48 5.68 24.36 11.84
C LYS A 48 4.20 24.49 11.48
N LYS A 49 3.52 23.38 11.23
CA LYS A 49 2.14 23.32 10.77
C LYS A 49 1.36 22.29 11.60
N GLU A 50 0.72 22.77 12.67
CA GLU A 50 -0.07 21.91 13.56
C GLU A 50 -1.24 21.20 12.84
N SER A 51 -1.80 21.82 11.78
CA SER A 51 -2.85 21.22 10.96
C SER A 51 -2.40 19.97 10.20
N LEU A 52 -1.09 19.76 10.03
CA LEU A 52 -0.54 18.65 9.26
C LEU A 52 -0.85 17.29 9.90
N LEU A 53 -1.05 17.23 11.23
CA LEU A 53 -1.43 15.99 11.92
C LEU A 53 -2.80 15.46 11.46
N GLY A 54 -3.73 16.36 11.10
CA GLY A 54 -5.03 16.00 10.55
C GLY A 54 -4.99 15.52 9.10
N GLU A 55 -3.93 15.90 8.36
CA GLU A 55 -3.80 15.64 6.92
C GLU A 55 -2.99 14.37 6.60
N ILE A 56 -2.23 13.85 7.56
CA ILE A 56 -1.36 12.68 7.36
C ILE A 56 -2.11 11.35 7.40
N ASP A 57 -1.56 10.34 6.72
CA ASP A 57 -2.09 8.97 6.79
C ASP A 57 -2.03 8.41 8.21
N THR A 58 -3.02 7.60 8.56
CA THR A 58 -3.17 6.95 9.88
C THR A 58 -1.94 6.12 10.29
N ALA A 59 -1.27 5.47 9.33
CA ALA A 59 -0.02 4.74 9.55
C ALA A 59 1.12 5.69 9.96
N VAL A 60 1.23 6.84 9.29
CA VAL A 60 2.23 7.87 9.62
C VAL A 60 1.93 8.47 11.00
N LEU A 61 0.66 8.73 11.30
CA LEU A 61 0.20 9.19 12.62
C LEU A 61 0.58 8.20 13.73
N CYS A 62 0.42 6.89 13.48
CA CYS A 62 0.85 5.83 14.39
C CYS A 62 2.37 5.87 14.61
N LEU A 63 3.18 6.03 13.56
CA LEU A 63 4.64 6.10 13.68
C LEU A 63 5.10 7.35 14.45
N ILE A 64 4.44 8.50 14.25
CA ILE A 64 4.68 9.72 15.03
C ILE A 64 4.36 9.48 16.50
N SER A 65 3.23 8.83 16.80
CA SER A 65 2.85 8.46 18.17
C SER A 65 3.92 7.59 18.85
N ILE A 66 4.45 6.57 18.15
CA ILE A 66 5.56 5.75 18.66
C ILE A 66 6.81 6.60 18.92
N ALA A 67 7.20 7.45 17.96
CA ALA A 67 8.40 8.26 18.06
C ALA A 67 8.33 9.33 19.16
N VAL A 68 7.18 10.00 19.30
CA VAL A 68 6.92 11.00 20.35
C VAL A 68 6.83 10.33 21.72
N PHE A 69 6.18 9.16 21.83
CA PHE A 69 6.07 8.41 23.07
C PHE A 69 7.44 8.02 23.63
N LYS A 70 8.41 7.61 22.79
CA LYS A 70 9.79 7.30 23.23
C LYS A 70 10.46 8.44 23.99
N ILE A 71 10.09 9.70 23.72
CA ILE A 71 10.70 10.89 24.33
C ILE A 71 9.83 11.46 25.44
N TYR A 72 8.53 11.57 25.19
CA TYR A 72 7.58 12.21 26.10
C TYR A 72 7.12 11.27 27.23
N GLY A 73 7.03 9.97 26.97
CA GLY A 73 6.74 8.94 27.96
C GLY A 73 5.33 8.95 28.56
N SER A 74 4.39 9.74 28.01
CA SER A 74 3.00 9.79 28.48
C SER A 74 2.12 8.78 27.77
N ASP A 75 1.24 8.11 28.52
CA ASP A 75 0.28 7.14 27.98
C ASP A 75 -0.77 7.78 27.05
N GLU A 76 -0.96 9.10 27.14
CA GLU A 76 -1.86 9.88 26.29
C GLU A 76 -1.47 9.87 24.80
N VAL A 77 -0.20 9.55 24.49
CA VAL A 77 0.31 9.47 23.11
C VAL A 77 0.80 8.08 22.76
N ARG A 78 0.53 7.08 23.62
CA ARG A 78 0.99 5.70 23.42
C ARG A 78 0.18 5.03 22.30
N ALA A 79 0.84 4.57 21.25
CA ALA A 79 0.20 3.99 20.08
C ALA A 79 -0.70 2.79 20.43
N GLU A 80 -0.31 1.98 21.40
CA GLU A 80 -1.06 0.80 21.88
C GLU A 80 -2.44 1.17 22.47
N ASN A 81 -2.66 2.43 22.86
CA ASN A 81 -3.96 2.90 23.34
C ASN A 81 -4.92 3.30 22.19
N TYR A 82 -4.39 3.56 21.00
CA TYR A 82 -5.13 4.10 19.84
C TYR A 82 -5.16 3.15 18.65
N PHE A 83 -4.25 2.18 18.57
CA PHE A 83 -4.10 1.26 17.45
C PHE A 83 -4.05 -0.19 17.94
N THR A 84 -4.59 -1.10 17.13
CA THR A 84 -4.44 -2.54 17.34
C THR A 84 -3.03 -3.01 17.02
N GLU A 85 -2.64 -4.19 17.53
CA GLU A 85 -1.35 -4.79 17.18
C GLU A 85 -1.17 -5.01 15.67
N GLY A 86 -2.26 -5.31 14.95
CA GLY A 86 -2.25 -5.44 13.50
C GLY A 86 -1.92 -4.11 12.80
N GLU A 87 -2.60 -3.03 13.20
CA GLU A 87 -2.37 -1.68 12.67
C GLU A 87 -0.95 -1.17 12.99
N ILE A 88 -0.44 -1.44 14.20
CA ILE A 88 0.94 -1.10 14.58
C ILE A 88 1.93 -1.89 13.73
N SER A 89 1.68 -3.19 13.52
CA SER A 89 2.53 -4.03 12.68
C SER A 89 2.51 -3.59 11.22
N GLU A 90 1.40 -3.06 10.72
CA GLU A 90 1.27 -2.53 9.36
C GLU A 90 1.96 -1.17 9.23
N ALA A 91 1.76 -0.27 10.18
CA ALA A 91 2.43 1.03 10.24
C ALA A 91 3.96 0.89 10.28
N ARG A 92 4.50 -0.11 10.97
CA ARG A 92 5.95 -0.39 10.99
C ARG A 92 6.52 -0.87 9.66
N LYS A 93 5.66 -1.31 8.73
CA LYS A 93 6.05 -1.68 7.36
C LYS A 93 5.90 -0.51 6.39
N TYR A 94 5.52 0.67 6.88
CA TYR A 94 5.42 1.87 6.07
C TYR A 94 6.76 2.15 5.38
N THR A 95 6.70 2.43 4.09
CA THR A 95 7.84 2.93 3.31
C THR A 95 7.43 4.29 2.78
N GLY A 96 8.18 5.36 3.09
CA GLY A 96 7.91 6.73 2.61
C GLY A 96 8.13 6.94 1.11
N LYS A 97 8.26 5.86 0.33
CA LYS A 97 8.07 5.91 -1.11
C LYS A 97 6.61 6.24 -1.36
N GLU A 98 6.35 7.27 -2.16
CA GLU A 98 5.01 7.54 -2.67
C GLU A 98 4.37 6.20 -3.06
N LYS A 99 3.12 5.98 -2.63
CA LYS A 99 2.31 4.99 -3.34
C LYS A 99 2.38 5.45 -4.79
N ASP A 100 3.02 4.66 -5.65
CA ASP A 100 2.86 4.80 -7.09
C ASP A 100 1.35 4.61 -7.30
N ASP A 101 0.58 5.70 -7.26
CA ASP A 101 -0.85 5.73 -7.48
C ASP A 101 -1.04 5.45 -8.98
N VAL A 102 -0.92 4.18 -9.34
CA VAL A 102 -1.17 3.70 -10.69
C VAL A 102 -2.69 3.75 -10.87
N ASN A 103 -3.13 4.57 -11.82
CA ASN A 103 -4.52 4.68 -12.23
C ASN A 103 -4.67 4.29 -13.69
N LEU A 104 -5.87 3.89 -14.07
CA LEU A 104 -6.22 3.79 -15.49
C LEU A 104 -6.25 5.21 -16.10
N PRO A 105 -5.88 5.38 -17.39
CA PRO A 105 -5.51 4.34 -18.34
C PRO A 105 -4.06 3.84 -18.18
N ILE A 106 -3.84 2.55 -18.44
CA ILE A 106 -2.51 1.91 -18.38
C ILE A 106 -2.05 1.55 -19.79
N SER A 107 -0.83 1.95 -20.14
CA SER A 107 -0.21 1.60 -21.42
C SER A 107 0.87 0.53 -21.25
N ILE A 108 0.70 -0.57 -21.97
CA ILE A 108 1.57 -1.74 -21.94
C ILE A 108 2.33 -1.78 -23.26
N ASN A 109 3.66 -1.78 -23.18
CA ASN A 109 4.54 -1.81 -24.33
C ASN A 109 4.83 -3.26 -24.78
N SER A 110 5.33 -3.39 -26.01
CA SER A 110 5.82 -4.65 -26.57
C SER A 110 4.77 -5.77 -26.59
N VAL A 111 3.51 -5.39 -26.80
CA VAL A 111 2.39 -6.34 -26.85
C VAL A 111 2.30 -6.99 -28.22
N LEU A 112 2.20 -8.32 -28.23
CA LEU A 112 1.90 -9.11 -29.41
C LEU A 112 0.39 -9.34 -29.47
N GLN A 113 -0.24 -8.90 -30.55
CA GLN A 113 -1.62 -9.25 -30.85
C GLN A 113 -1.65 -10.64 -31.52
N ILE A 114 -2.36 -11.59 -30.92
CA ILE A 114 -2.56 -12.94 -31.45
C ILE A 114 -3.76 -12.95 -32.40
N ASP A 115 -4.86 -12.33 -31.97
CA ASP A 115 -6.07 -12.12 -32.76
C ASP A 115 -6.77 -10.81 -32.32
N HIS A 116 -8.04 -10.63 -32.69
CA HIS A 116 -8.77 -9.39 -32.38
C HIS A 116 -9.01 -9.16 -30.89
N GLU A 117 -9.02 -10.21 -30.06
CA GLU A 117 -9.38 -10.17 -28.65
C GLU A 117 -8.21 -10.58 -27.73
N ASN A 118 -7.24 -11.32 -28.25
CA ASN A 118 -6.16 -11.90 -27.48
C ASN A 118 -4.81 -11.19 -27.71
N PHE A 119 -4.19 -10.82 -26.60
CA PHE A 119 -2.91 -10.10 -26.55
C PHE A 119 -1.95 -10.78 -25.57
N VAL A 120 -0.67 -10.84 -25.92
CA VAL A 120 0.38 -11.45 -25.10
C VAL A 120 1.55 -10.50 -24.96
N THR A 121 2.09 -10.37 -23.75
CA THR A 121 3.32 -9.62 -23.49
C THR A 121 4.10 -10.24 -22.33
N THR A 122 5.33 -9.80 -22.16
CA THR A 122 6.15 -10.09 -20.99
C THR A 122 6.20 -8.85 -20.10
N ILE A 123 5.79 -8.99 -18.84
CA ILE A 123 5.81 -7.90 -17.86
C ILE A 123 6.53 -8.35 -16.58
N LYS A 124 7.17 -7.42 -15.88
CA LYS A 124 7.71 -7.69 -14.55
C LYS A 124 6.56 -7.93 -13.59
N ILE A 125 6.65 -8.97 -12.77
CA ILE A 125 5.61 -9.30 -11.77
C ILE A 125 5.32 -8.16 -10.78
N SER A 126 6.29 -7.27 -10.57
CA SER A 126 6.11 -6.06 -9.77
C SER A 126 5.01 -5.14 -10.29
N GLU A 127 4.74 -5.12 -11.60
CA GLU A 127 3.71 -4.25 -12.20
C GLU A 127 2.29 -4.76 -11.88
N PRO A 128 1.90 -6.02 -12.18
CA PRO A 128 0.61 -6.54 -11.72
C PRO A 128 0.39 -6.45 -10.21
N VAL A 129 1.45 -6.63 -9.40
CA VAL A 129 1.36 -6.46 -7.94
C VAL A 129 1.01 -5.01 -7.58
N LYS A 130 1.62 -4.01 -8.24
CA LYS A 130 1.23 -2.60 -8.08
C LYS A 130 -0.22 -2.38 -8.51
N TRP A 131 -0.66 -2.95 -9.61
CA TRP A 131 -2.04 -2.79 -10.10
C TRP A 131 -3.05 -3.38 -9.12
N TYR A 132 -2.75 -4.54 -8.53
CA TYR A 132 -3.56 -5.15 -7.48
C TYR A 132 -3.65 -4.27 -6.23
N HIS A 133 -2.52 -3.75 -5.74
CA HIS A 133 -2.53 -2.86 -4.56
C HIS A 133 -3.25 -1.53 -4.80
N ASN A 134 -3.27 -1.05 -6.05
CA ASN A 134 -4.03 0.12 -6.48
C ASN A 134 -5.47 -0.20 -6.92
N LYS A 135 -5.96 -1.42 -6.67
CA LYS A 135 -7.34 -1.87 -6.99
C LYS A 135 -7.73 -1.79 -8.47
N ILE A 136 -6.74 -1.83 -9.36
CA ILE A 136 -6.97 -1.92 -10.81
C ILE A 136 -7.35 -3.35 -11.18
N ILE A 137 -6.62 -4.34 -10.63
CA ILE A 137 -6.96 -5.76 -10.78
C ILE A 137 -7.83 -6.18 -9.60
N VAL A 138 -8.98 -6.76 -9.91
CA VAL A 138 -9.89 -7.35 -8.91
C VAL A 138 -9.83 -8.87 -8.97
N TYR A 139 -9.85 -9.50 -7.80
CA TYR A 139 -9.90 -10.95 -7.71
C TYR A 139 -11.34 -11.42 -7.80
N ASP A 140 -11.68 -12.12 -8.88
CA ASP A 140 -13.01 -12.68 -9.08
C ASP A 140 -13.06 -14.14 -8.64
N PHE A 141 -13.68 -14.41 -7.49
CA PHE A 141 -13.79 -15.76 -6.93
C PHE A 141 -14.73 -16.69 -7.72
N GLU A 142 -15.58 -16.17 -8.60
CA GLU A 142 -16.47 -16.99 -9.44
C GLU A 142 -15.68 -17.62 -10.60
N THR A 143 -14.69 -16.91 -11.13
CA THR A 143 -13.91 -17.33 -12.29
C THR A 143 -12.50 -17.80 -11.95
N GLN A 144 -11.99 -17.49 -10.75
CA GLN A 144 -10.63 -17.82 -10.30
C GLN A 144 -10.59 -18.88 -9.19
N ARG A 145 -9.50 -18.97 -8.41
CA ARG A 145 -9.38 -20.00 -7.36
C ARG A 145 -10.44 -19.78 -6.28
N SER A 146 -10.92 -20.89 -5.72
CA SER A 146 -11.94 -20.88 -4.68
C SER A 146 -11.56 -20.01 -3.48
N ALA A 147 -12.55 -19.31 -2.93
CA ALA A 147 -12.38 -18.50 -1.74
C ALA A 147 -12.24 -19.39 -0.48
N LYS A 148 -11.36 -18.96 0.44
CA LYS A 148 -11.47 -19.30 1.86
C LYS A 148 -12.15 -18.15 2.58
N TYR A 149 -12.99 -18.46 3.55
CA TYR A 149 -13.69 -17.46 4.33
C TYR A 149 -12.93 -17.20 5.64
N LYS A 150 -12.56 -15.94 5.89
CA LYS A 150 -11.96 -15.53 7.16
C LYS A 150 -12.94 -14.67 7.94
N LYS A 151 -13.07 -14.95 9.24
CA LYS A 151 -13.85 -14.13 10.16
C LYS A 151 -13.00 -12.94 10.60
N GLY A 152 -13.35 -11.75 10.11
CA GLY A 152 -12.81 -10.48 10.57
C GLY A 152 -13.68 -9.84 11.66
N ARG A 153 -13.33 -8.62 12.07
CA ARG A 153 -14.14 -7.82 13.02
C ARG A 153 -15.50 -7.44 12.45
N ASP A 154 -15.56 -7.17 11.14
CA ASP A 154 -16.75 -6.66 10.46
C ASP A 154 -17.57 -7.75 9.76
N GLY A 155 -17.22 -9.02 9.95
CA GLY A 155 -17.95 -10.16 9.37
C GLY A 155 -17.06 -11.20 8.72
N VAL A 156 -17.65 -12.01 7.85
CA VAL A 156 -16.94 -13.06 7.09
C VAL A 156 -16.55 -12.50 5.73
N VAL A 157 -15.24 -12.44 5.46
CA VAL A 157 -14.69 -11.90 4.20
C VAL A 157 -14.06 -13.03 3.40
N PRO A 158 -14.36 -13.16 2.10
CA PRO A 158 -13.70 -14.11 1.21
C PRO A 158 -12.26 -13.66 0.93
N VAL A 159 -11.32 -14.60 1.01
CA VAL A 159 -9.90 -14.41 0.68
C VAL A 159 -9.44 -15.52 -0.25
N PRO A 160 -8.44 -15.30 -1.12
CA PRO A 160 -7.88 -16.35 -1.95
C PRO A 160 -7.37 -17.54 -1.13
N ASP A 161 -7.63 -18.75 -1.59
CA ASP A 161 -7.01 -19.94 -1.01
C ASP A 161 -5.54 -20.04 -1.44
N VAL A 162 -4.66 -19.65 -0.52
CA VAL A 162 -3.21 -19.59 -0.75
C VAL A 162 -2.51 -20.73 0.01
N ASN A 163 -1.70 -21.51 -0.72
CA ASN A 163 -0.75 -22.44 -0.11
C ASN A 163 0.52 -21.67 0.31
N LEU A 164 0.64 -21.39 1.61
CA LEU A 164 1.76 -20.63 2.17
C LEU A 164 3.13 -21.29 1.95
N GLN A 165 3.20 -22.62 1.88
CA GLN A 165 4.47 -23.31 1.61
C GLN A 165 4.92 -23.01 0.19
N SER A 166 4.03 -23.18 -0.79
CA SER A 166 4.33 -22.86 -2.19
C SER A 166 4.72 -21.39 -2.38
N VAL A 167 4.09 -20.45 -1.65
CA VAL A 167 4.48 -19.03 -1.70
C VAL A 167 5.92 -18.81 -1.22
N LYS A 168 6.34 -19.50 -0.15
CA LYS A 168 7.72 -19.41 0.35
C LYS A 168 8.70 -19.99 -0.67
N ASP A 169 8.38 -21.14 -1.25
CA ASP A 169 9.23 -21.79 -2.24
C ASP A 169 9.39 -20.90 -3.48
N ILE A 170 8.30 -20.28 -3.96
CA ILE A 170 8.32 -19.29 -5.06
C ILE A 170 9.23 -18.11 -4.71
N ALA A 171 9.08 -17.54 -3.51
CA ALA A 171 9.90 -16.41 -3.09
C ALA A 171 11.40 -16.76 -3.03
N GLU A 172 11.74 -17.97 -2.55
CA GLU A 172 13.12 -18.47 -2.55
C GLU A 172 13.67 -18.64 -3.96
N HIS A 173 12.90 -19.25 -4.87
CA HIS A 173 13.29 -19.39 -6.27
C HIS A 173 13.49 -18.05 -6.97
N MET A 174 12.65 -17.05 -6.67
CA MET A 174 12.80 -15.68 -7.20
C MET A 174 14.08 -15.00 -6.68
N LEU A 175 14.38 -15.13 -5.38
CA LEU A 175 15.60 -14.59 -4.78
C LEU A 175 16.87 -15.24 -5.33
N ASN A 176 16.79 -16.53 -5.65
CA ASN A 176 17.91 -17.30 -6.21
C ASN A 176 17.98 -17.24 -7.74
N GLU A 177 17.16 -16.43 -8.42
CA GLU A 177 17.08 -16.32 -9.89
C GLU A 177 16.83 -17.66 -10.61
N THR A 178 16.20 -18.62 -9.94
CA THR A 178 15.85 -19.94 -10.48
C THR A 178 14.37 -20.07 -10.84
N TYR A 179 13.59 -19.02 -10.59
CA TYR A 179 12.16 -19.02 -10.89
C TYR A 179 11.91 -18.97 -12.39
N LEU A 180 11.04 -19.86 -12.87
CA LEU A 180 10.60 -19.85 -14.27
C LEU A 180 9.46 -18.84 -14.45
N PRO A 181 9.38 -18.12 -15.58
CA PRO A 181 8.28 -17.23 -15.85
C PRO A 181 6.93 -17.96 -15.91
N ASP A 182 5.93 -17.42 -15.22
CA ASP A 182 4.55 -17.87 -15.33
C ASP A 182 3.80 -17.12 -16.42
N MET A 183 2.74 -17.76 -16.93
CA MET A 183 1.74 -17.10 -17.74
C MET A 183 0.51 -16.80 -16.87
N ILE A 184 0.14 -15.51 -16.83
CA ILE A 184 -1.07 -15.04 -16.15
C ILE A 184 -1.99 -14.45 -17.22
N THR A 185 -3.25 -14.87 -17.21
CA THR A 185 -4.30 -14.29 -18.06
C THR A 185 -5.06 -13.26 -17.25
N LEU A 186 -5.20 -12.05 -17.79
CA LEU A 186 -6.04 -10.98 -17.25
C LEU A 186 -7.15 -10.71 -18.24
N ASN A 187 -8.39 -10.76 -17.77
CA ASN A 187 -9.55 -10.37 -18.55
C ASN A 187 -9.75 -8.86 -18.41
N VAL A 188 -10.03 -8.18 -19.51
CA VAL A 188 -10.30 -6.74 -19.52
C VAL A 188 -11.64 -6.51 -20.20
N TYR A 189 -12.61 -5.96 -19.46
CA TYR A 189 -13.99 -5.79 -19.94
C TYR A 189 -14.62 -4.49 -19.45
N SER A 190 -15.68 -4.07 -20.13
CA SER A 190 -16.55 -2.93 -19.77
C SER A 190 -17.93 -3.15 -20.39
N GLU A 191 -18.98 -2.67 -19.72
CA GLU A 191 -20.36 -2.76 -20.22
C GLU A 191 -20.72 -1.64 -21.21
N ASP A 192 -20.07 -0.48 -21.07
CA ASP A 192 -20.49 0.76 -21.74
C ASP A 192 -19.61 1.13 -22.96
N PHE A 193 -18.41 0.54 -23.08
CA PHE A 193 -17.44 0.91 -24.11
C PHE A 193 -16.40 -0.18 -24.37
N ASP A 194 -15.67 -0.07 -25.47
CA ASP A 194 -14.53 -0.94 -25.76
C ASP A 194 -13.38 -0.64 -24.77
N PRO A 195 -13.00 -1.57 -23.88
CA PRO A 195 -12.14 -1.28 -22.75
C PRO A 195 -10.65 -1.11 -23.12
N ILE A 196 -10.26 -1.47 -24.36
CA ILE A 196 -8.87 -1.43 -24.79
C ILE A 196 -8.67 -0.64 -26.09
N THR A 197 -7.44 -0.21 -26.34
CA THR A 197 -6.98 0.27 -27.64
C THR A 197 -5.61 -0.30 -27.94
N TYR A 198 -5.41 -0.85 -29.14
CA TYR A 198 -4.12 -1.37 -29.56
C TYR A 198 -3.59 -0.60 -30.78
N ASN A 199 -2.31 -0.23 -30.73
CA ASN A 199 -1.60 0.36 -31.86
C ASN A 199 -0.61 -0.67 -32.45
N PRO A 200 -0.90 -1.28 -33.61
CA PRO A 200 -0.03 -2.29 -34.22
C PRO A 200 1.36 -1.79 -34.63
N LYS A 201 1.51 -0.48 -34.88
CA LYS A 201 2.79 0.11 -35.29
C LYS A 201 3.74 0.27 -34.11
N SER A 202 3.23 0.78 -32.99
CA SER A 202 4.02 0.95 -31.77
C SER A 202 4.01 -0.28 -30.87
N LYS A 203 3.13 -1.26 -31.13
CA LYS A 203 2.90 -2.45 -30.29
C LYS A 203 2.53 -2.08 -28.85
N VAL A 204 1.68 -1.06 -28.72
CA VAL A 204 1.20 -0.56 -27.42
C VAL A 204 -0.27 -0.90 -27.27
N LEU A 205 -0.61 -1.58 -26.17
CA LEU A 205 -1.98 -1.81 -25.72
C LEU A 205 -2.28 -0.84 -24.57
N THR A 206 -3.37 -0.10 -24.67
CA THR A 206 -3.85 0.78 -23.61
C THR A 206 -5.15 0.24 -23.06
N ILE A 207 -5.18 -0.01 -21.75
CA ILE A 207 -6.41 -0.28 -20.99
C ILE A 207 -7.00 1.07 -20.61
N LYS A 208 -8.25 1.33 -20.99
CA LYS A 208 -8.90 2.64 -20.81
C LYS A 208 -9.40 2.84 -19.39
N GLU A 209 -9.62 4.10 -19.03
CA GLU A 209 -10.27 4.47 -17.77
C GLU A 209 -11.67 3.88 -17.67
N GLY A 210 -12.04 3.40 -16.48
CA GLY A 210 -13.32 2.75 -16.21
C GLY A 210 -13.41 1.27 -16.62
N ALA A 211 -12.39 0.70 -17.26
CA ALA A 211 -12.35 -0.73 -17.56
C ALA A 211 -12.16 -1.56 -16.28
N ILE A 212 -12.74 -2.76 -16.26
CA ILE A 212 -12.55 -3.74 -15.19
C ILE A 212 -11.48 -4.74 -15.64
N VAL A 213 -10.51 -5.02 -14.76
CA VAL A 213 -9.46 -6.02 -14.99
C VAL A 213 -9.57 -7.12 -13.95
N SER A 214 -9.75 -8.38 -14.37
CA SER A 214 -9.79 -9.55 -13.47
C SER A 214 -8.82 -10.65 -13.84
#